data_AF-A0A3N7H4B1-F1
#
_entry.id   AF-A0A3N7H4B1-F1
#
_cell.length_a   1.000
_cell.length_b   1.000
_cell.length_c   1.000
_cell.angle_alpha   90.00
_cell.angle_beta   90.00
_cell.angle_gamma   90.00
#
_symmetry.space_group_name_H-M   'P 1'
#
loop_
_entity.id
_entity.type
_entity.pdbx_description
1 polymer ?
#
loop_
_entity_poly.entity_id
_entity_poly.type
_entity_poly.pdbx_seq_one_letter_code
_entity_poly.pdbx_strand_id
1 'polypeptide(L)'
;MVNDLRAYRSKVEAYIRENSDYLVIHKLKHNIPLSSGDLNLLERMLFDQGHLGTKADLVTAYGEQPLGLFVRSIVGLDEQAVRDAFRDFIADSSLNAQQIRFVDQLVKFLTSKGTFSTEAFFEPPFTDIHSGGITEVFDMDKTGKIISLLDRLNANSDEVG
;
A
#
# COMPACT_ATOMS: atom_id res chain seq x y z
N MET A 1 -21.04 10.31 17.18
CA MET A 1 -19.84 9.44 17.27
C MET A 1 -19.59 8.59 16.02
N VAL A 2 -20.41 7.58 15.65
CA VAL A 2 -20.13 6.78 14.42
C VAL A 2 -20.30 7.59 13.12
N ASN A 3 -21.29 8.50 13.08
CA ASN A 3 -21.55 9.33 11.91
C ASN A 3 -20.43 10.36 11.65
N ASP A 4 -19.84 10.90 12.74
CA ASP A 4 -18.78 11.90 12.67
C ASP A 4 -17.46 11.30 12.14
N LEU A 5 -17.12 10.08 12.57
CA LEU A 5 -15.94 9.37 12.06
C LEU A 5 -16.09 9.01 10.58
N ARG A 6 -17.28 8.62 10.14
CA ARG A 6 -17.51 8.33 8.71
C ARG A 6 -17.33 9.58 7.85
N ALA A 7 -17.91 10.71 8.27
CA ALA A 7 -17.77 11.98 7.57
C ALA A 7 -16.31 12.46 7.54
N TYR A 8 -15.59 12.29 8.66
CA TYR A 8 -14.16 12.57 8.75
C TYR A 8 -13.35 11.74 7.75
N ARG A 9 -13.55 10.41 7.74
CA ARG A 9 -12.86 9.50 6.80
C ARG A 9 -13.10 9.90 5.35
N SER A 10 -14.36 10.14 4.98
CA SER A 10 -14.72 10.61 3.63
C SER A 10 -14.00 11.90 3.24
N LYS A 11 -13.90 12.87 4.17
CA LYS A 11 -13.24 14.15 3.93
C LYS A 11 -11.73 14.00 3.72
N VAL A 12 -11.06 13.24 4.58
CA VAL A 12 -9.61 13.00 4.48
C VAL A 12 -9.28 12.26 3.18
N GLU A 13 -10.03 11.20 2.88
CA GLU A 13 -9.81 10.44 1.66
C GLU A 13 -10.07 11.25 0.38
N ALA A 14 -11.12 12.09 0.37
CA ALA A 14 -11.40 12.97 -0.76
C ALA A 14 -10.24 13.95 -0.98
N TYR A 15 -9.77 14.60 0.08
CA TYR A 15 -8.64 15.53 0.02
C TYR A 15 -7.38 14.85 -0.54
N ILE A 16 -7.04 13.66 -0.06
CA ILE A 16 -5.85 12.93 -0.53
C ILE A 16 -5.98 12.55 -2.01
N ARG A 17 -7.16 12.12 -2.46
CA ARG A 17 -7.39 11.77 -3.89
C ARG A 17 -7.36 13.01 -4.79
N GLU A 18 -7.96 14.11 -4.35
CA GLU A 18 -7.95 15.40 -5.07
C GLU A 18 -6.55 15.99 -5.21
N ASN A 19 -5.65 15.68 -4.28
CA ASN A 19 -4.25 16.13 -4.31
C ASN A 19 -3.28 15.06 -4.81
N SER A 20 -3.74 14.03 -5.52
CA SER A 20 -2.90 12.90 -5.97
C SER A 20 -1.76 13.29 -6.90
N ASP A 21 -1.89 14.41 -7.63
CA ASP A 21 -0.82 14.96 -8.50
C ASP A 21 0.24 15.75 -7.72
N TYR A 22 0.02 16.02 -6.44
CA TYR A 22 0.99 16.71 -5.62
C TYR A 22 2.25 15.86 -5.43
N LEU A 23 3.44 16.46 -5.55
CA LEU A 23 4.69 15.72 -5.73
C LEU A 23 4.92 14.62 -4.67
N VAL A 24 4.67 14.88 -3.38
CA VAL A 24 4.87 13.87 -2.33
C VAL A 24 3.88 12.70 -2.45
N ILE A 25 2.61 12.96 -2.81
CA ILE A 25 1.61 11.90 -3.01
C ILE A 25 1.91 11.11 -4.29
N HIS A 26 2.35 11.79 -5.35
CA HIS A 26 2.84 11.15 -6.56
C HIS A 26 4.02 10.23 -6.25
N LYS A 27 5.02 10.67 -5.48
CA LYS A 27 6.15 9.83 -5.07
C LYS A 27 5.69 8.57 -4.34
N LEU A 28 4.77 8.71 -3.38
CA LEU A 28 4.18 7.58 -2.66
C LEU A 28 3.48 6.59 -3.59
N LYS A 29 2.63 7.07 -4.49
CA LYS A 29 1.92 6.24 -5.48
C LYS A 29 2.88 5.50 -6.42
N HIS A 30 3.97 6.15 -6.83
CA HIS A 30 4.96 5.57 -7.74
C HIS A 30 6.09 4.83 -7.02
N ASN A 31 5.95 4.54 -5.72
CA ASN A 31 6.95 3.86 -4.90
C ASN A 31 8.34 4.50 -4.99
N ILE A 32 8.40 5.83 -5.00
CA ILE A 32 9.64 6.62 -4.98
C ILE A 32 9.94 7.01 -3.54
N PRO A 33 11.16 6.77 -3.01
CA PRO A 33 11.53 7.12 -1.64
C PRO A 33 11.26 8.59 -1.31
N LEU A 34 10.76 8.85 -0.11
CA LEU A 34 10.53 10.21 0.37
C LEU A 34 11.81 10.81 0.96
N SER A 35 11.94 12.13 0.90
CA SER A 35 12.92 12.86 1.70
C SER A 35 12.28 13.30 3.03
N SER A 36 13.09 13.71 4.01
CA SER A 36 12.54 14.32 5.24
C SER A 36 11.70 15.58 4.95
N GLY A 37 12.03 16.31 3.89
CA GLY A 37 11.24 17.46 3.43
C GLY A 37 9.87 17.06 2.91
N ASP A 38 9.79 15.93 2.20
CA ASP A 38 8.52 15.39 1.70
C ASP A 38 7.61 14.94 2.84
N LEU A 39 8.15 14.24 3.85
CA LEU A 39 7.36 13.81 5.02
C LEU A 39 6.81 15.01 5.81
N ASN A 40 7.63 16.03 6.05
CA ASN A 40 7.18 17.27 6.68
C ASN A 40 6.09 17.97 5.86
N LEU A 41 6.25 17.97 4.53
CA LEU A 41 5.26 18.54 3.63
C LEU A 41 3.95 17.75 3.67
N LEU A 42 4.00 16.42 3.72
CA LEU A 42 2.84 15.55 3.82
C LEU A 42 2.07 15.77 5.14
N GLU A 43 2.80 15.89 6.26
CA GLU A 43 2.20 16.19 7.57
C GLU A 43 1.51 17.57 7.55
N ARG A 44 2.17 18.58 6.97
CA ARG A 44 1.57 19.92 6.78
C ARG A 44 0.35 19.89 5.88
N MET A 45 0.39 19.19 4.75
CA MET A 45 -0.77 19.08 3.86
C MET A 45 -2.00 18.53 4.60
N LEU A 46 -1.81 17.55 5.48
CA LEU A 46 -2.92 16.91 6.17
C LEU A 46 -3.39 17.68 7.41
N PHE A 47 -2.51 18.39 8.11
CA PHE A 47 -2.86 18.96 9.43
C PHE A 47 -2.69 20.48 9.54
N ASP A 48 -2.03 21.14 8.59
CA ASP A 48 -1.92 22.60 8.64
C ASP A 48 -3.30 23.24 8.47
N GLN A 49 -3.50 24.32 9.22
CA GLN A 49 -4.75 25.10 9.25
C GLN A 49 -5.98 24.32 9.75
N GLY A 50 -5.80 23.09 10.27
CA GLY A 50 -6.84 22.29 10.92
C GLY A 50 -7.99 21.86 10.00
N HIS A 51 -7.85 22.04 8.69
CA HIS A 51 -8.96 21.82 7.76
C HIS A 51 -9.37 20.35 7.66
N LEU A 52 -8.48 19.38 7.91
CA LEU A 52 -8.82 17.95 8.05
C LEU A 52 -8.81 17.47 9.51
N GLY A 53 -8.80 18.37 10.49
CA GLY A 53 -8.62 18.01 11.89
C GLY A 53 -7.16 17.79 12.28
N THR A 54 -6.95 17.08 13.39
CA THR A 54 -5.64 16.85 14.00
C THR A 54 -5.11 15.44 13.73
N LYS A 55 -3.83 15.22 14.01
CA LYS A 55 -3.23 13.87 14.01
C LYS A 55 -3.93 12.91 14.97
N ALA A 56 -4.44 13.40 16.09
CA ALA A 56 -5.21 12.58 17.04
C ALA A 56 -6.57 12.13 16.47
N ASP A 57 -7.21 12.98 15.66
CA ASP A 57 -8.44 12.61 14.95
C ASP A 57 -8.15 11.51 13.92
N LEU A 58 -7.01 11.62 13.21
CA LEU A 58 -6.57 10.60 12.26
C LEU A 58 -6.36 9.25 12.96
N VAL A 59 -5.62 9.23 14.08
CA VAL A 59 -5.37 8.01 14.86
C VAL A 59 -6.67 7.43 15.42
N THR A 60 -7.60 8.27 15.87
CA THR A 60 -8.93 7.82 16.33
C THR A 60 -9.72 7.18 15.19
N ALA A 61 -9.61 7.72 13.98
CA ALA A 61 -10.35 7.26 12.82
C ALA A 61 -9.73 6.04 12.13
N TYR A 62 -8.41 5.89 12.12
CA TYR A 62 -7.69 4.89 11.30
C TYR A 62 -6.73 4.00 12.09
N GLY A 63 -6.55 4.25 13.38
CA GLY A 63 -5.48 3.64 14.17
C GLY A 63 -4.13 4.31 13.93
N GLU A 64 -3.16 3.96 14.77
CA GLU A 64 -1.78 4.43 14.63
C GLU A 64 -1.09 3.68 13.48
N GLN A 65 -0.54 4.44 12.53
CA GLN A 65 0.24 3.91 11.41
C GLN A 65 1.13 5.01 10.83
N PRO A 66 2.21 4.66 10.11
CA PRO A 66 3.03 5.62 9.38
C PRO A 66 2.22 6.40 8.33
N LEU A 67 2.60 7.66 8.10
CA LEU A 67 1.80 8.58 7.28
C LEU A 67 1.87 8.24 5.79
N GLY A 68 3.03 7.78 5.31
CA GLY A 68 3.22 7.33 3.94
C GLY A 68 2.37 6.10 3.62
N LEU A 69 2.41 5.09 4.48
CA LEU A 69 1.53 3.92 4.39
C LEU A 69 0.04 4.31 4.38
N PHE A 70 -0.38 5.20 5.28
CA PHE A 70 -1.76 5.67 5.32
C PHE A 70 -2.19 6.29 3.98
N VAL A 71 -1.39 7.20 3.44
CA VAL A 71 -1.72 7.87 2.17
C VAL A 71 -1.77 6.86 1.01
N ARG A 72 -0.83 5.91 0.95
CA ARG A 72 -0.87 4.81 -0.04
C ARG A 72 -2.11 3.95 0.10
N SER A 73 -2.60 3.70 1.32
CA SER A 73 -3.83 2.95 1.54
C SER A 73 -5.07 3.58 0.87
N ILE A 74 -5.00 4.88 0.56
CA ILE A 74 -6.06 5.66 -0.06
C ILE A 74 -5.87 5.81 -1.57
N VAL A 75 -4.64 6.06 -2.03
CA VAL A 75 -4.34 6.34 -3.45
C VAL A 75 -3.93 5.10 -4.25
N GLY A 76 -3.61 4.00 -3.57
CA GLY A 76 -3.07 2.80 -4.21
C GLY A 76 -1.59 2.94 -4.58
N LEU A 77 -1.12 1.99 -5.37
CA LEU A 77 0.19 2.04 -6.03
C LEU A 77 0.00 2.13 -7.54
N ASP A 78 0.99 2.70 -8.20
CA ASP A 78 1.11 2.60 -9.65
C ASP A 78 1.48 1.17 -10.06
N GLU A 79 0.77 0.63 -11.07
CA GLU A 79 0.96 -0.76 -11.49
C GLU A 79 2.39 -1.01 -12.00
N GLN A 80 2.97 -0.06 -12.74
CA GLN A 80 4.33 -0.23 -13.26
C GLN A 80 5.34 -0.24 -12.10
N ALA A 81 5.15 0.62 -11.10
CA ALA A 81 6.00 0.62 -9.90
C ALA A 81 5.96 -0.72 -9.15
N VAL A 82 4.78 -1.34 -9.03
CA VAL A 82 4.66 -2.68 -8.42
C VAL A 82 5.34 -3.74 -9.29
N ARG A 83 5.09 -3.74 -10.60
CA ARG A 83 5.72 -4.70 -11.53
C ARG A 83 7.23 -4.57 -11.55
N ASP A 84 7.75 -3.36 -11.46
CA ASP A 84 9.19 -3.09 -11.39
C ASP A 84 9.79 -3.63 -10.10
N ALA A 85 9.11 -3.47 -8.95
CA ALA A 85 9.54 -4.07 -7.69
C ALA A 85 9.56 -5.60 -7.75
N PHE A 86 8.60 -6.21 -8.45
CA PHE A 86 8.50 -7.67 -8.62
C PHE A 86 9.21 -8.21 -9.87
N ARG A 87 9.98 -7.39 -10.60
CA ARG A 87 10.51 -7.72 -11.93
C ARG A 87 11.23 -9.08 -11.98
N ASP A 88 12.17 -9.29 -11.07
CA ASP A 88 12.98 -10.51 -11.05
C ASP A 88 12.16 -11.74 -10.66
N PHE A 89 11.15 -11.58 -9.81
CA PHE A 89 10.24 -12.66 -9.45
C PHE A 89 9.34 -13.04 -10.63
N ILE A 90 8.79 -12.05 -11.33
CA ILE A 90 7.93 -12.26 -12.50
C ILE A 90 8.70 -12.88 -13.68
N ALA A 91 9.99 -12.54 -13.81
CA ALA A 91 10.85 -13.06 -14.89
C ALA A 91 11.28 -14.53 -14.67
N ASP A 92 10.98 -15.14 -13.52
CA ASP A 92 11.31 -16.54 -13.24
C ASP A 92 10.48 -17.48 -14.13
N SER A 93 11.13 -18.08 -15.13
CA SER A 93 10.52 -19.01 -16.07
C SER A 93 10.06 -20.34 -15.44
N SER A 94 10.39 -20.60 -14.17
CA SER A 94 9.92 -21.78 -13.44
C SER A 94 8.51 -21.61 -12.85
N LEU A 95 7.93 -20.40 -12.89
CA LEU A 95 6.59 -20.17 -12.38
C LEU A 95 5.54 -20.89 -13.22
N ASN A 96 4.63 -21.59 -12.54
CA ASN A 96 3.49 -22.22 -13.19
C ASN A 96 2.30 -21.24 -13.35
N ALA A 97 1.27 -21.67 -14.08
CA ALA A 97 0.09 -20.84 -14.36
C ALA A 97 -0.66 -20.36 -13.10
N GLN A 98 -0.67 -21.15 -12.03
CA GLN A 98 -1.30 -20.77 -10.76
C GLN A 98 -0.51 -19.68 -10.05
N GLN A 99 0.82 -19.82 -10.02
CA GLN A 99 1.74 -18.85 -9.44
C GLN A 99 1.73 -17.51 -10.20
N ILE A 100 1.71 -17.55 -11.53
CA ILE A 100 1.57 -16.34 -12.37
C ILE A 100 0.27 -15.60 -12.04
N ARG A 101 -0.86 -16.33 -11.99
CA ARG A 101 -2.15 -15.72 -11.60
C ARG A 101 -2.10 -15.12 -10.20
N PHE A 102 -1.40 -15.75 -9.27
CA PHE A 102 -1.25 -15.23 -7.90
C PHE A 102 -0.48 -13.92 -7.89
N VAL A 103 0.63 -13.82 -8.63
CA VAL A 103 1.38 -12.56 -8.74
C VAL A 103 0.55 -11.48 -9.43
N ASP A 104 -0.22 -11.80 -10.46
CA ASP A 104 -1.13 -10.84 -11.08
C ASP A 104 -2.22 -10.33 -10.12
N GLN A 105 -2.76 -11.21 -9.25
CA GLN A 105 -3.68 -10.78 -8.19
C GLN A 105 -2.98 -9.90 -7.17
N LEU A 106 -1.74 -10.21 -6.81
CA LEU A 106 -0.94 -9.39 -5.90
C LEU A 106 -0.69 -7.99 -6.47
N VAL A 107 -0.32 -7.90 -7.76
CA VAL A 107 -0.14 -6.63 -8.46
C VAL A 107 -1.44 -5.82 -8.43
N LYS A 108 -2.57 -6.42 -8.81
CA LYS A 108 -3.88 -5.74 -8.78
C LYS A 108 -4.28 -5.28 -7.38
N PHE A 109 -4.03 -6.14 -6.37
CA PHE A 109 -4.32 -5.83 -4.98
C PHE A 109 -3.52 -4.62 -4.53
N LEU A 110 -2.21 -4.60 -4.77
CA LEU A 110 -1.32 -3.48 -4.44
C LEU A 110 -1.68 -2.21 -5.20
N THR A 111 -2.02 -2.30 -6.50
CA THR A 111 -2.49 -1.15 -7.28
C THR A 111 -3.74 -0.53 -6.67
N SER A 112 -4.65 -1.34 -6.13
CA SER A 112 -5.90 -0.87 -5.54
C SER A 112 -5.78 -0.43 -4.07
N LYS A 113 -5.03 -1.17 -3.26
CA LYS A 113 -4.95 -1.02 -1.81
C LYS A 113 -3.70 -0.30 -1.35
N GLY A 114 -2.67 -0.18 -2.19
CA GLY A 114 -1.43 0.56 -1.95
C GLY A 114 -0.49 0.00 -0.90
N THR A 115 -0.97 -0.89 -0.05
CA THR A 115 -0.23 -1.57 1.02
C THR A 115 -0.62 -3.04 1.05
N PHE A 116 0.17 -3.85 1.74
CA PHE A 116 -0.11 -5.28 1.91
C PHE A 116 0.12 -5.73 3.34
N SER A 117 -0.75 -6.63 3.83
CA SER A 117 -0.61 -7.30 5.13
C SER A 117 -0.59 -8.80 4.89
N THR A 118 0.28 -9.54 5.58
CA THR A 118 0.48 -10.98 5.36
C THR A 118 -0.79 -11.81 5.55
N GLU A 119 -1.70 -11.35 6.39
CA GLU A 119 -3.01 -11.97 6.64
C GLU A 119 -3.87 -12.02 5.39
N ALA A 120 -3.71 -11.05 4.47
CA ALA A 120 -4.47 -10.99 3.23
C ALA A 120 -4.24 -12.22 2.34
N PHE A 121 -3.10 -12.92 2.47
CA PHE A 121 -2.85 -14.16 1.72
C PHE A 121 -3.82 -15.29 2.06
N PHE A 122 -4.51 -15.21 3.19
CA PHE A 122 -5.47 -16.20 3.67
C PHE A 122 -6.92 -15.74 3.51
N GLU A 123 -7.16 -14.72 2.69
CA GLU A 123 -8.48 -14.22 2.32
C GLU A 123 -8.64 -14.13 0.78
N PRO A 124 -9.87 -14.04 0.25
CA PRO A 124 -10.09 -13.70 -1.15
C PRO A 124 -9.45 -12.36 -1.50
N PRO A 125 -8.82 -12.20 -2.69
CA PRO A 125 -8.87 -13.11 -3.85
C PRO A 125 -7.77 -14.18 -3.85
N PHE A 126 -6.89 -14.23 -2.86
CA PHE A 126 -5.75 -15.16 -2.87
C PHE A 126 -6.18 -16.59 -2.59
N THR A 127 -7.14 -16.77 -1.68
CA THR A 127 -7.71 -18.10 -1.40
C THR A 127 -8.59 -18.66 -2.52
N ASP A 128 -9.01 -17.82 -3.47
CA ASP A 128 -9.77 -18.27 -4.64
C ASP A 128 -8.88 -19.05 -5.63
N ILE A 129 -7.56 -18.85 -5.55
CA ILE A 129 -6.56 -19.58 -6.34
C ILE A 129 -6.26 -20.94 -5.71
N HIS A 130 -6.12 -20.98 -4.38
CA HIS A 130 -5.99 -22.19 -3.58
C HIS A 130 -6.43 -21.91 -2.15
N SER A 131 -7.19 -22.82 -1.53
CA SER A 131 -7.78 -22.60 -0.20
C SER A 131 -6.75 -22.40 0.92
N GLY A 132 -5.56 -22.96 0.78
CA GLY A 132 -4.42 -22.72 1.69
C GLY A 132 -3.63 -21.44 1.42
N GLY A 133 -4.07 -20.59 0.48
CA GLY A 133 -3.42 -19.31 0.19
C GLY A 133 -1.99 -19.47 -0.37
N ILE A 134 -1.12 -18.53 0.00
CA ILE A 134 0.26 -18.47 -0.54
C ILE A 134 1.07 -19.76 -0.28
N THR A 135 0.89 -20.41 0.86
CA THR A 135 1.73 -21.54 1.30
C THR A 135 1.51 -22.82 0.50
N GLU A 136 0.35 -22.93 -0.16
CA GLU A 136 0.05 -24.05 -1.06
C GLU A 136 0.33 -23.71 -2.53
N VAL A 137 0.47 -22.42 -2.87
CA VAL A 137 0.79 -21.96 -4.24
C VAL A 137 2.29 -21.88 -4.45
N PHE A 138 3.06 -21.56 -3.41
CA PHE A 138 4.52 -21.39 -3.46
C PHE A 138 5.23 -22.25 -2.42
N ASP A 139 6.44 -22.68 -2.77
CA ASP A 139 7.38 -23.23 -1.80
C ASP A 139 7.82 -22.16 -0.78
N MET A 140 8.49 -22.59 0.29
CA MET A 140 8.95 -21.68 1.35
C MET A 140 9.91 -20.60 0.82
N ASP A 141 10.78 -20.94 -0.14
CA ASP A 141 11.78 -20.01 -0.68
C ASP A 141 11.11 -18.88 -1.47
N LYS A 142 10.17 -19.21 -2.35
CA LYS A 142 9.40 -18.23 -3.13
C LYS A 142 8.45 -17.43 -2.24
N THR A 143 7.82 -18.07 -1.25
CA THR A 143 6.99 -17.38 -0.25
C THR A 143 7.80 -16.33 0.50
N GLY A 144 9.00 -16.69 0.99
CA GLY A 144 9.88 -15.76 1.68
C GLY A 144 10.34 -14.59 0.79
N LYS A 145 10.60 -14.84 -0.50
CA LYS A 145 10.93 -13.79 -1.47
C LYS A 145 9.76 -12.81 -1.68
N ILE A 146 8.54 -13.31 -1.83
CA ILE A 146 7.34 -12.46 -1.98
C ILE A 146 7.14 -11.59 -0.75
N ILE A 147 7.19 -12.17 0.46
CA ILE A 147 7.03 -11.42 1.71
C ILE A 147 8.10 -10.34 1.83
N SER A 148 9.37 -10.69 1.57
CA SER A 148 10.47 -9.71 1.60
C SER A 148 10.29 -8.56 0.61
N LEU A 149 9.72 -8.83 -0.57
CA LEU A 149 9.41 -7.80 -1.57
C LEU A 149 8.30 -6.86 -1.08
N LEU A 150 7.27 -7.41 -0.42
CA LEU A 150 6.17 -6.65 0.15
C LEU A 150 6.61 -5.78 1.33
N ASP A 151 7.45 -6.32 2.21
CA ASP A 151 7.99 -5.58 3.34
C ASP A 151 8.80 -4.38 2.86
N ARG A 152 9.66 -4.56 1.85
CA ARG A 152 10.41 -3.45 1.22
C ARG A 152 9.49 -2.42 0.58
N LEU A 153 8.44 -2.88 -0.12
CA LEU A 153 7.45 -1.98 -0.73
C LEU A 153 6.72 -1.14 0.32
N ASN A 154 6.32 -1.73 1.44
CA ASN A 154 5.67 -1.02 2.53
C ASN A 154 6.64 -0.04 3.20
N ALA A 155 7.86 -0.48 3.52
CA ALA A 155 8.86 0.34 4.20
C ALA A 155 9.26 1.58 3.39
N ASN A 156 9.39 1.46 2.07
CA ASN A 156 9.75 2.57 1.18
C ASN A 156 8.77 3.77 1.20
N SER A 157 7.58 3.62 1.79
CA SER A 157 6.64 4.73 1.94
C SER A 157 6.98 5.71 3.06
N ASP A 158 7.83 5.31 4.00
CA ASP A 158 8.23 6.12 5.15
C ASP A 158 9.75 6.15 5.37
N GLU A 159 10.50 5.33 4.64
CA GLU A 159 11.96 5.43 4.57
C GLU A 159 12.41 6.74 3.90
N VAL A 160 13.43 7.36 4.51
CA VAL A 160 14.07 8.54 3.96
C VAL A 160 15.24 8.10 3.09
N GLY A 161 15.13 8.37 1.78
CA GLY A 161 16.19 8.12 0.80
C GLY A 161 17.29 9.17 0.80
#